data_AF-A0A383ENK4-F1
#
_entry.id   AF-A0A383ENK4-F1
#
_cell.length_a   1.000
_cell.length_b   1.000
_cell.length_c   1.000
_cell.angle_alpha   90.00
_cell.angle_beta   90.00
_cell.angle_gamma   90.00
#
_symmetry.space_group_name_H-M   'P 1'
#
loop_
_entity.id
_entity.type
_entity.pdbx_description
1 polymer ?
#
loop_
_entity_poly.entity_id
_entity_poly.type
_entity_poly.pdbx_seq_one_letter_code
_entity_poly.pdbx_strand_id
1 'polypeptide(L)'
;MTNDQIAIFAIIIVTFSLFIWGKWRYDIVSIISLCLLFISDEILGGEESALITDPTSIFLGFGHTAVITVAAVLIISRALRNSGVVDLISRKISPFSNYQLAHITSLSSVAALFSAIMNNVGALALMLPVALKTSMKQ
;
A
#
# COMPACT_ATOMS: atom_id res chain seq x y z
N MET A 1 -31.73 6.77 1.61
CA MET A 1 -30.41 6.50 2.20
C MET A 1 -30.62 6.46 3.70
N THR A 2 -30.21 5.39 4.37
CA THR A 2 -30.22 5.39 5.85
C THR A 2 -29.24 6.44 6.34
N ASN A 3 -29.48 7.03 7.52
CA ASN A 3 -28.57 8.03 8.08
C ASN A 3 -27.14 7.48 8.18
N ASP A 4 -27.02 6.18 8.47
CA ASP A 4 -25.75 5.46 8.53
C ASP A 4 -25.02 5.42 7.18
N GLN A 5 -25.73 5.18 6.08
CA GLN A 5 -25.14 5.22 4.74
C GLN A 5 -24.61 6.61 4.40
N ILE A 6 -25.36 7.66 4.74
CA ILE A 6 -24.96 9.05 4.50
C ILE A 6 -23.68 9.36 5.29
N ALA A 7 -23.63 8.95 6.56
CA ALA A 7 -22.47 9.14 7.42
C ALA A 7 -21.23 8.43 6.86
N ILE A 8 -21.35 7.15 6.46
CA ILE A 8 -20.24 6.39 5.87
C ILE A 8 -19.74 7.06 4.58
N PHE A 9 -20.64 7.45 3.67
CA PHE A 9 -20.25 8.15 2.44
C PHE A 9 -19.55 9.47 2.74
N ALA A 10 -20.02 10.24 3.72
CA ALA A 10 -19.38 11.49 4.12
C ALA A 10 -17.97 11.24 4.66
N ILE A 11 -17.78 10.25 5.55
CA ILE A 11 -16.46 9.88 6.09
C ILE A 11 -15.51 9.45 4.97
N ILE A 12 -15.98 8.65 4.02
CA ILE A 12 -15.19 8.20 2.87
C ILE A 12 -14.76 9.40 2.01
N ILE A 13 -15.68 10.30 1.67
CA ILE A 13 -15.37 11.50 0.87
C ILE A 13 -14.35 12.39 1.59
N VAL A 14 -14.52 12.63 2.89
CA VAL A 14 -13.58 13.42 3.70
C VAL A 14 -12.21 12.75 3.73
N THR A 15 -12.16 11.44 3.96
CA THR A 15 -10.90 10.67 4.01
C THR A 15 -10.16 10.73 2.68
N PHE A 16 -10.84 10.50 1.55
CA PHE A 16 -10.23 10.60 0.23
C PHE A 16 -9.78 12.02 -0.10
N SER A 17 -10.57 13.03 0.26
CA SER A 17 -10.19 14.44 0.06
C SER A 17 -8.89 14.77 0.82
N LEU A 18 -8.77 14.29 2.07
CA LEU A 18 -7.55 14.43 2.87
C LEU A 18 -6.35 13.70 2.25
N PHE A 19 -6.55 12.49 1.71
CA PHE A 19 -5.49 11.76 1.00
C PHE A 19 -5.02 12.48 -0.26
N ILE A 20 -5.94 13.04 -1.05
CA ILE A 20 -5.61 13.81 -2.26
C ILE A 20 -4.86 15.10 -1.91
N TRP A 21 -5.22 15.74 -0.79
CA TRP A 21 -4.60 16.99 -0.36
C TRP A 21 -3.11 16.83 -0.06
N GLY A 22 -2.66 15.64 0.37
CA GLY A 22 -1.24 15.27 0.44
C GLY A 22 -0.37 16.05 1.44
N LYS A 23 -0.91 17.02 2.18
CA LYS A 23 -0.14 17.80 3.18
C LYS A 23 0.12 17.02 4.46
N TRP A 24 -0.75 16.08 4.82
CA TRP A 24 -0.65 15.30 6.05
C TRP A 24 -0.13 13.89 5.74
N ARG A 25 0.62 13.31 6.68
CA ARG A 25 1.04 11.92 6.57
C ARG A 25 -0.19 11.02 6.50
N TYR A 26 -0.16 10.06 5.58
CA TYR A 26 -1.26 9.11 5.37
C TYR A 26 -1.68 8.40 6.68
N ASP A 27 -0.72 8.07 7.55
CA ASP A 27 -0.99 7.46 8.86
C ASP A 27 -1.89 8.34 9.74
N ILE A 28 -1.66 9.66 9.74
CA ILE A 28 -2.42 10.62 10.53
C ILE A 28 -3.84 10.74 9.98
N VAL A 29 -3.98 10.80 8.65
CA VAL A 29 -5.29 10.84 7.98
C VAL A 29 -6.11 9.60 8.30
N SER A 30 -5.49 8.41 8.32
CA SER A 30 -6.15 7.16 8.69
C SER A 30 -6.65 7.17 10.13
N ILE A 31 -5.87 7.69 11.08
CA ILE A 31 -6.29 7.82 12.49
C ILE A 31 -7.47 8.79 12.61
N ILE A 32 -7.44 9.92 11.90
CA ILE A 32 -8.53 10.90 11.89
C ILE A 32 -9.82 10.30 11.32
N SER A 33 -9.72 9.52 10.24
CA SER A 33 -10.86 8.80 9.66
C SER A 33 -11.48 7.82 10.67
N LEU A 34 -10.64 7.07 11.40
CA LEU A 34 -11.09 6.16 12.46
C LEU A 34 -11.79 6.90 13.62
N CYS A 35 -11.24 8.04 14.04
CA CYS A 35 -11.87 8.90 15.05
C CYS A 35 -13.21 9.48 14.56
N LEU A 36 -13.28 9.93 13.31
CA LEU A 36 -14.52 10.45 12.71
C LEU A 36 -15.60 9.36 12.66
N LEU A 37 -15.22 8.12 12.35
CA LEU A 37 -16.13 6.98 12.33
C LEU A 37 -16.69 6.71 13.74
N PHE A 38 -15.82 6.67 14.76
CA PHE A 38 -16.23 6.50 16.16
C PHE A 38 -17.14 7.64 16.66
N ILE A 39 -16.77 8.90 16.40
CA ILE A 39 -17.58 10.06 16.79
C ILE A 39 -18.93 10.08 16.06
N SER A 40 -18.95 9.70 14.77
CA SER A 40 -20.20 9.66 14.00
C SER A 40 -21.15 8.58 14.53
N ASP A 41 -20.62 7.42 14.92
CA ASP A 41 -21.38 6.35 15.56
C ASP A 41 -22.00 6.78 16.90
N GLU A 42 -21.21 7.46 17.75
CA GLU A 42 -21.69 8.02 19.03
C GLU A 42 -22.79 9.09 18.82
N ILE A 43 -22.65 9.95 17.81
CA ILE A 43 -23.62 11.02 17.50
C ILE A 43 -24.91 10.49 16.86
N LEU A 44 -24.84 9.46 16.00
CA LEU A 44 -26.00 8.95 15.27
C LEU A 44 -26.92 8.02 16.07
N GLY A 45 -26.51 7.60 17.27
CA GLY A 45 -27.40 6.87 18.18
C GLY A 45 -26.78 5.73 18.97
N GLY A 46 -25.46 5.54 18.94
CA GLY A 46 -24.78 4.51 19.73
C GLY A 46 -25.37 3.12 19.51
N GLU A 47 -26.10 2.57 20.49
CA GLU A 47 -26.62 1.19 20.50
C GLU A 47 -27.63 0.84 19.39
N GLU A 48 -28.29 1.81 18.75
CA GLU A 48 -29.18 1.54 17.60
C GLU A 48 -28.52 1.77 16.24
N SER A 49 -27.28 2.27 16.21
CA SER A 49 -26.59 2.57 14.96
C SER A 49 -25.89 1.33 14.42
N ALA A 50 -26.07 1.03 13.12
CA ALA A 50 -25.44 -0.12 12.47
C ALA A 50 -24.03 0.20 11.94
N LEU A 51 -23.44 1.36 12.29
CA LEU A 51 -22.09 1.72 11.85
C LEU A 51 -21.03 0.90 12.57
N ILE A 52 -21.15 0.69 13.90
CA ILE A 52 -20.20 -0.09 14.69
C ILE A 52 -20.96 -1.09 15.57
N THR A 53 -21.01 -2.36 15.15
CA THR A 53 -21.69 -3.42 15.93
C THR A 53 -20.93 -3.80 17.22
N ASP A 54 -19.61 -3.62 17.24
CA ASP A 54 -18.75 -3.91 18.39
C ASP A 54 -17.56 -2.93 18.39
N PRO A 55 -17.30 -2.18 19.47
CA PRO A 55 -16.13 -1.29 19.57
C PRO A 55 -14.78 -1.99 19.29
N THR A 56 -14.67 -3.29 19.57
CA THR A 56 -13.46 -4.07 19.27
C THR A 56 -13.28 -4.35 17.78
N SER A 57 -14.37 -4.30 17.00
CA SER A 57 -14.34 -4.54 15.55
C SER A 57 -13.68 -3.42 14.75
N ILE A 58 -13.61 -2.21 15.31
CA ILE A 58 -13.02 -1.02 14.67
C ILE A 58 -11.55 -1.25 14.30
N PHE A 59 -10.82 -2.01 15.12
CA PHE A 59 -9.40 -2.28 14.92
C PHE A 59 -9.13 -3.57 14.12
N LEU A 60 -10.16 -4.34 13.74
CA LEU A 60 -9.97 -5.59 12.97
C LEU A 60 -9.28 -5.33 11.62
N GLY A 61 -9.42 -4.12 11.06
CA GLY A 61 -8.72 -3.71 9.84
C GLY A 61 -7.19 -3.79 9.94
N PHE A 62 -6.60 -3.60 11.13
CA PHE A 62 -5.15 -3.71 11.33
C PHE A 62 -4.64 -5.15 11.22
N GLY A 63 -5.47 -6.13 11.56
CA GLY A 63 -5.16 -7.56 11.45
C GLY A 63 -5.44 -8.14 10.07
N HIS A 64 -5.91 -7.35 9.11
CA HIS A 64 -6.27 -7.82 7.78
C HIS A 64 -5.04 -8.39 7.05
N THR A 65 -5.22 -9.52 6.36
CA THR A 65 -4.15 -10.22 5.63
C THR A 65 -3.38 -9.29 4.68
N ALA A 66 -4.06 -8.31 4.07
CA ALA A 66 -3.41 -7.32 3.21
C ALA A 66 -2.37 -6.46 3.96
N VAL A 67 -2.64 -6.04 5.20
CA VAL A 67 -1.69 -5.23 6.00
C VAL A 67 -0.46 -6.07 6.35
N ILE A 68 -0.68 -7.31 6.79
CA ILE A 68 0.38 -8.26 7.16
C ILE A 68 1.28 -8.56 5.95
N THR A 69 0.69 -8.79 4.77
CA THR A 69 1.46 -9.07 3.55
C THR A 69 2.33 -7.89 3.11
N VAL A 70 1.83 -6.65 3.20
CA VAL A 70 2.63 -5.44 2.93
C VAL A 70 3.78 -5.31 3.92
N ALA A 71 3.55 -5.56 5.21
CA ALA A 71 4.62 -5.54 6.22
C ALA A 71 5.71 -6.59 5.91
N ALA A 72 5.32 -7.84 5.61
CA ALA A 72 6.25 -8.90 5.24
C ALA A 72 7.06 -8.56 3.97
N VAL A 73 6.42 -7.98 2.96
CA VAL A 73 7.06 -7.48 1.75
C VAL A 73 8.14 -6.44 2.06
N LEU A 74 7.86 -5.47 2.93
CA LEU A 74 8.82 -4.42 3.30
C LEU A 74 10.05 -5.02 4.00
N ILE A 75 9.83 -6.02 4.86
CA ILE A 75 10.91 -6.78 5.53
C ILE A 75 11.76 -7.53 4.49
N ILE A 76 11.13 -8.29 3.60
CA ILE A 76 11.83 -9.04 2.53
C ILE A 76 12.61 -8.08 1.62
N SER A 77 12.00 -6.95 1.25
CA SER A 77 12.64 -5.91 0.45
C SER A 77 13.90 -5.36 1.13
N ARG A 78 13.88 -5.17 2.46
CA ARG A 78 15.07 -4.76 3.22
C ARG A 78 16.11 -5.88 3.33
N ALA A 79 15.67 -7.12 3.54
CA ALA A 79 16.55 -8.28 3.63
C ALA A 79 17.32 -8.51 2.32
N LEU A 80 16.65 -8.42 1.17
CA LEU A 80 17.25 -8.55 -0.16
C LEU A 80 18.24 -7.43 -0.49
N ARG A 81 17.96 -6.20 -0.05
CA ARG A 81 18.93 -5.10 -0.15
C ARG A 81 20.16 -5.34 0.73
N ASN A 82 19.97 -5.81 1.96
CA ASN A 82 21.06 -6.02 2.90
C ASN A 82 21.95 -7.23 2.53
N SER A 83 21.38 -8.24 1.87
CA SER A 83 22.11 -9.43 1.41
C SER A 83 22.84 -9.26 0.08
N GLY A 84 22.72 -8.10 -0.59
CA GLY A 84 23.37 -7.84 -1.88
C GLY A 84 22.73 -8.56 -3.08
N VAL A 85 21.61 -9.27 -2.90
CA VAL A 85 20.90 -9.96 -3.99
C VAL A 85 20.42 -8.96 -5.06
N VAL A 86 19.99 -7.76 -4.63
CA VAL A 86 19.61 -6.65 -5.52
C VAL A 86 20.78 -6.26 -6.44
N ASP A 87 22.02 -6.31 -5.94
CA ASP A 87 23.22 -5.98 -6.72
C ASP A 87 23.57 -7.06 -7.73
N LEU A 88 23.38 -8.35 -7.37
CA LEU A 88 23.55 -9.48 -8.28
C LEU A 88 22.56 -9.43 -9.45
N ILE A 89 21.28 -9.18 -9.15
CA ILE A 89 20.23 -9.05 -10.16
C ILE A 89 20.51 -7.87 -11.09
N SER A 90 20.85 -6.70 -10.51
CA SER A 90 21.22 -5.50 -11.28
C SER A 90 22.41 -5.75 -12.21
N ARG A 91 23.45 -6.45 -11.74
CA ARG A 91 24.63 -6.79 -12.57
C ARG A 91 24.27 -7.73 -13.73
N LYS A 92 23.33 -8.66 -13.52
CA LYS A 92 22.88 -9.60 -14.56
C LYS A 92 21.95 -8.96 -15.59
N ILE A 93 21.24 -7.90 -15.22
CA ILE A 93 20.40 -7.09 -16.11
C ILE A 93 21.22 -6.04 -16.87
N SER A 94 22.35 -5.59 -16.32
CA SER A 94 23.25 -4.59 -16.92
C SER A 94 23.62 -4.79 -18.40
N PRO A 95 23.81 -6.02 -18.94
CA PRO A 95 24.14 -6.22 -20.35
C PRO A 95 22.98 -5.88 -21.30
N PHE A 96 21.74 -5.99 -20.81
CA PHE A 96 20.51 -5.65 -21.55
C PHE A 96 20.17 -4.15 -21.49
N SER A 97 20.99 -3.35 -20.78
CA SER A 97 20.82 -1.90 -20.62
C SER A 97 21.15 -1.09 -21.88
N ASN A 98 21.84 -1.68 -22.86
CA ASN A 98 22.28 -0.99 -24.09
C ASN A 98 21.12 -0.53 -24.99
N TYR A 99 19.93 -1.12 -24.85
CA TYR A 99 18.73 -0.73 -25.59
C TYR A 99 17.57 -0.49 -24.63
N GLN A 100 16.98 0.71 -24.67
CA GLN A 100 15.92 1.15 -23.75
C GLN A 100 14.71 0.20 -23.73
N LEU A 101 14.27 -0.27 -24.90
CA LEU A 101 13.17 -1.23 -25.01
C LEU A 101 13.51 -2.61 -24.41
N ALA A 102 14.74 -3.10 -24.59
CA ALA A 102 15.16 -4.39 -24.02
C ALA A 102 15.25 -4.34 -22.49
N HIS A 103 15.68 -3.21 -21.94
CA HIS A 103 15.73 -3.00 -20.49
C HIS A 103 14.33 -2.94 -19.87
N ILE A 104 13.42 -2.15 -20.44
CA ILE A 104 12.03 -2.03 -19.98
C ILE A 104 11.32 -3.37 -20.05
N THR A 105 11.43 -4.09 -21.17
CA THR A 105 10.75 -5.39 -21.35
C THR A 105 11.29 -6.46 -20.40
N SER A 106 12.62 -6.53 -20.21
CA SER A 106 13.23 -7.46 -19.26
C SER A 106 12.78 -7.16 -17.82
N LEU A 107 12.88 -5.90 -17.39
CA LEU A 107 12.50 -5.51 -16.04
C LEU A 107 11.00 -5.73 -15.78
N SER A 108 10.16 -5.39 -16.75
CA SER A 108 8.70 -5.60 -16.66
C SER A 108 8.35 -7.08 -16.61
N SER A 109 9.05 -7.95 -17.34
CA SER A 109 8.84 -9.39 -17.31
C SER A 109 9.18 -9.99 -15.94
N VAL A 110 10.33 -9.60 -15.35
CA VAL A 110 10.70 -10.04 -14.00
C VAL A 110 9.72 -9.49 -12.95
N ALA A 111 9.30 -8.23 -13.09
CA ALA A 111 8.29 -7.62 -12.23
C ALA A 111 6.93 -8.34 -12.32
N ALA A 112 6.51 -8.72 -13.52
CA ALA A 112 5.27 -9.46 -13.76
C ALA A 112 5.32 -10.86 -13.13
N LEU A 113 6.44 -11.58 -13.27
CA LEU A 113 6.63 -12.89 -12.63
C LEU A 113 6.57 -12.79 -11.10
N PHE A 114 7.23 -11.79 -10.50
CA PHE A 114 7.12 -11.56 -9.06
C PHE A 114 5.72 -11.10 -8.66
N SER A 115 5.05 -10.25 -9.45
CA SER A 115 3.69 -9.78 -9.16
C SER A 115 2.65 -10.90 -9.23
N ALA A 116 2.90 -11.96 -10.00
CA ALA A 116 2.05 -13.14 -10.06
C ALA A 116 2.11 -13.98 -8.76
N ILE A 117 3.20 -13.86 -7.98
CA ILE A 117 3.43 -14.64 -6.76
C ILE A 117 3.18 -13.79 -5.50
N MET A 118 3.63 -12.54 -5.52
CA MET A 118 3.58 -11.59 -4.42
C MET A 118 2.86 -10.34 -4.93
N ASN A 119 1.68 -10.04 -4.38
CA ASN A 119 0.80 -8.90 -4.70
C ASN A 119 1.54 -7.63 -5.20
N ASN A 120 0.88 -6.78 -5.99
CA ASN A 120 1.47 -5.65 -6.72
C ASN A 120 2.43 -4.75 -5.88
N VAL A 121 2.10 -4.48 -4.61
CA VAL A 121 2.96 -3.72 -3.66
C VAL A 121 4.29 -4.46 -3.37
N GLY A 122 4.21 -5.78 -3.24
CA GLY A 122 5.31 -6.74 -3.17
C GLY A 122 6.32 -6.58 -4.29
N ALA A 123 5.85 -6.83 -5.51
CA ALA A 123 6.67 -6.75 -6.70
C ALA A 123 7.29 -5.37 -6.88
N LEU A 124 6.50 -4.29 -6.70
CA LEU A 124 6.98 -2.92 -6.77
C LEU A 124 8.11 -2.66 -5.77
N ALA A 125 7.94 -3.04 -4.50
CA ALA A 125 8.93 -2.78 -3.46
C ALA A 125 10.27 -3.51 -3.69
N LEU A 126 10.25 -4.63 -4.41
CA LEU A 126 11.45 -5.39 -4.79
C LEU A 126 12.10 -4.85 -6.07
N MET A 127 11.29 -4.45 -7.04
CA MET A 127 11.77 -4.00 -8.35
C MET A 127 12.19 -2.54 -8.39
N LEU A 128 11.57 -1.65 -7.61
CA LEU A 128 11.89 -0.23 -7.56
C LEU A 128 13.39 0.07 -7.35
N PRO A 129 14.10 -0.52 -6.37
CA PRO A 129 15.54 -0.28 -6.23
C PRO A 129 16.36 -0.80 -7.41
N VAL A 130 15.96 -1.91 -8.03
CA VAL A 130 16.62 -2.47 -9.23
C VAL A 130 16.41 -1.55 -10.43
N ALA A 131 15.18 -1.05 -10.61
CA ALA A 131 14.81 -0.10 -11.65
C ALA A 131 15.65 1.17 -11.55
N LEU A 132 15.67 1.82 -10.38
CA LEU A 132 16.43 3.04 -10.13
C LEU A 132 17.94 2.84 -10.36
N LYS A 133 18.51 1.72 -9.89
CA LYS A 133 19.95 1.44 -10.04
C LYS A 133 20.36 1.19 -11.49
N THR A 134 19.47 0.59 -12.29
CA THR A 134 19.76 0.26 -13.69
C THR A 134 19.43 1.41 -14.65
N SER A 135 18.40 2.22 -14.36
CA SER A 135 18.09 3.43 -15.13
C SER A 135 19.17 4.51 -15.03
N MET A 136 19.90 4.58 -13.91
CA MET A 136 21.05 5.49 -13.78
C MET A 136 22.26 5.12 -14.65
N LYS A 137 22.25 3.93 -15.30
CA LYS A 137 23.33 3.46 -16.18
C LYS A 137 22.96 3.51 -17.68
N GLN A 138 21.72 3.87 -18.00
CA GLN A 138 21.32 4.30 -19.34
C GLN A 138 21.70 5.75 -19.54
#